data_AF-A0A061NFD3-F1
#
_entry.id   AF-A0A061NFD3-F1
#
_cell.length_a   1.000
_cell.length_b   1.000
_cell.length_c   1.000
_cell.angle_alpha   90.00
_cell.angle_beta   90.00
_cell.angle_gamma   90.00
#
_symmetry.space_group_name_H-M   'P 1'
#
loop_
_entity.id
_entity.type
_entity.pdbx_description
1 polymer ?
#
loop_
_entity_poly.entity_id
_entity_poly.type
_entity_poly.pdbx_seq_one_letter_code
_entity_poly.pdbx_strand_id
1 'polypeptide(L)'
;MKRILIMTAVDAEKEAVEKGIGTNPNIQVETAGVGPASAAARTAICLAKDDYDLVINAGIGGGFKERVELLEVVISSDIVCGDLGAETADSFIPVEELGFGSSRIQSPKLCKR
;
A
#
# COMPACT_ATOMS: atom_id res chain seq x y z
N MET A 1 20.44 -9.54 9.19
CA MET A 1 19.67 -9.83 7.96
C MET A 1 18.54 -8.83 7.88
N LYS A 2 18.10 -8.41 6.68
CA LYS A 2 16.99 -7.46 6.56
C LYS A 2 15.66 -8.14 6.87
N ARG A 3 14.85 -7.55 7.74
CA ARG A 3 13.49 -8.01 8.04
C ARG A 3 12.47 -7.23 7.23
N ILE A 4 11.53 -7.94 6.61
CA ILE A 4 10.56 -7.38 5.67
C ILE A 4 9.16 -7.67 6.17
N LEU A 5 8.31 -6.65 6.20
CA LEU A 5 6.86 -6.78 6.38
C LEU A 5 6.17 -6.64 5.03
N ILE A 6 5.32 -7.60 4.67
CA ILE A 6 4.43 -7.52 3.52
C ILE A 6 3.00 -7.42 4.03
N MET A 7 2.32 -6.33 3.67
CA MET A 7 0.92 -6.10 3.99
C MET A 7 0.06 -6.38 2.74
N THR A 8 -1.02 -7.16 2.89
CA THR A 8 -2.02 -7.41 1.84
C THR A 8 -3.41 -6.97 2.28
N ALA A 9 -4.33 -6.68 1.36
CA ALA A 9 -5.67 -6.22 1.74
C ALA A 9 -6.54 -7.37 2.27
N VAL A 10 -6.43 -8.55 1.65
CA VAL A 10 -7.25 -9.73 1.99
C VAL A 10 -6.41 -11.00 2.16
N ASP A 11 -6.98 -12.01 2.84
CA ASP A 11 -6.29 -13.26 3.14
C ASP A 11 -5.90 -14.04 1.87
N ALA A 12 -6.71 -14.00 0.82
CA ALA A 12 -6.39 -14.64 -0.45
C ALA A 12 -5.09 -14.10 -1.09
N GLU A 13 -4.84 -12.79 -0.96
CA GLU A 13 -3.58 -12.18 -1.42
C GLU A 13 -2.41 -12.59 -0.53
N LYS A 14 -2.62 -12.63 0.80
CA LYS A 14 -1.61 -13.11 1.76
C LYS A 14 -1.18 -14.53 1.44
N GLU A 15 -2.13 -15.44 1.24
CA GLU A 15 -1.85 -16.83 0.88
C GLU A 15 -1.08 -16.93 -0.45
N ALA A 16 -1.41 -16.11 -1.45
CA ALA A 16 -0.71 -16.08 -2.72
C ALA A 16 0.75 -15.61 -2.56
N VAL A 17 0.98 -14.57 -1.74
CA VAL A 17 2.33 -14.09 -1.41
C VAL A 17 3.11 -15.17 -0.66
N GLU A 18 2.53 -15.77 0.38
CA GLU A 18 3.16 -16.83 1.18
C GLU A 18 3.57 -18.03 0.31
N LYS A 19 2.71 -18.44 -0.63
CA LYS A 19 3.03 -19.48 -1.63
C LYS A 19 4.21 -19.08 -2.53
N GLY A 20 4.29 -17.81 -2.92
CA GLY A 20 5.35 -17.31 -3.80
C GLY A 20 6.72 -17.14 -3.13
N ILE A 21 6.74 -16.73 -1.85
CA ILE A 21 8.00 -16.50 -1.12
C ILE A 21 8.59 -17.77 -0.47
N GLY A 22 7.78 -18.81 -0.28
CA GLY A 22 8.17 -20.03 0.41
C GLY A 22 8.49 -19.80 1.90
N THR A 23 9.30 -20.68 2.49
CA THR A 23 9.71 -20.57 3.90
C THR A 23 10.90 -19.63 4.06
N ASN A 24 10.60 -18.34 4.25
CA ASN A 24 11.61 -17.33 4.60
C ASN A 24 11.30 -16.69 5.96
N PRO A 25 12.07 -17.00 7.02
CA PRO A 25 11.79 -16.50 8.37
C PRO A 25 12.02 -14.99 8.53
N ASN A 26 12.66 -14.32 7.56
CA ASN A 26 12.88 -12.88 7.60
C ASN A 26 11.74 -12.07 6.98
N ILE A 27 10.74 -12.74 6.39
CA ILE A 27 9.58 -12.11 5.76
C ILE A 27 8.34 -12.44 6.57
N GLN A 28 7.69 -11.40 7.09
CA GLN A 28 6.39 -11.50 7.73
C GLN A 28 5.31 -11.02 6.76
N VAL A 29 4.22 -11.78 6.62
CA VAL A 29 3.09 -11.42 5.76
C VAL A 29 1.83 -11.28 6.60
N GLU A 30 1.15 -10.13 6.51
CA GLU A 30 -0.03 -9.82 7.31
C GLU A 30 -1.16 -9.20 6.50
N THR A 31 -2.40 -9.49 6.92
CA THR A 31 -3.60 -8.92 6.31
C THR A 31 -3.94 -7.58 6.95
N ALA A 32 -3.86 -6.52 6.17
CA ALA A 32 -4.15 -5.14 6.54
C ALA A 32 -5.66 -4.82 6.56
N GLY A 33 -6.47 -5.58 5.83
CA GLY A 33 -7.90 -5.33 5.63
C GLY A 33 -8.17 -4.28 4.54
N VAL A 34 -9.40 -4.25 4.04
CA VAL A 34 -9.80 -3.36 2.94
C VAL A 34 -10.07 -1.94 3.45
N GLY A 35 -9.51 -0.96 2.75
CA GLY A 35 -9.71 0.46 3.02
C GLY A 35 -8.60 1.09 3.89
N PRO A 36 -8.44 2.42 3.80
CA PRO A 36 -7.28 3.12 4.36
C PRO A 36 -7.22 3.06 5.90
N ALA A 37 -8.37 3.10 6.58
CA ALA A 37 -8.41 3.05 8.04
C ALA A 37 -7.93 1.69 8.59
N SER A 38 -8.42 0.58 8.02
CA SER A 38 -7.98 -0.76 8.44
C SER A 38 -6.50 -0.95 8.14
N ALA A 39 -6.09 -0.62 6.91
CA ALA A 39 -4.72 -0.78 6.47
C ALA A 39 -3.74 0.02 7.36
N ALA A 40 -4.06 1.28 7.68
CA ALA A 40 -3.26 2.11 8.56
C ALA A 40 -3.17 1.53 9.98
N ALA A 41 -4.29 1.19 10.61
CA ALA A 41 -4.33 0.71 11.98
C ALA A 41 -3.55 -0.61 12.14
N ARG A 42 -3.75 -1.58 11.24
CA ARG A 42 -3.07 -2.87 11.32
C ARG A 42 -1.58 -2.77 11.00
N THR A 43 -1.20 -1.98 10.01
CA THR A 43 0.21 -1.74 9.70
C THR A 43 0.91 -1.08 10.89
N ALA A 44 0.29 -0.07 11.51
CA ALA A 44 0.83 0.58 12.70
C ALA A 44 1.02 -0.40 13.88
N ILE A 45 0.08 -1.32 14.09
CA ILE A 45 0.21 -2.37 15.12
C ILE A 45 1.42 -3.28 14.84
N CYS A 46 1.65 -3.68 13.58
CA CYS A 46 2.82 -4.49 13.24
C CYS A 46 4.12 -3.71 13.47
N LEU A 47 4.18 -2.46 13.03
CA LEU A 47 5.35 -1.58 13.21
C LEU A 47 5.64 -1.24 14.67
N ALA A 48 4.62 -1.22 15.53
CA ALA A 48 4.79 -0.99 16.96
C ALA A 48 5.33 -2.22 17.71
N LYS A 49 5.18 -3.43 17.14
CA LYS A 49 5.60 -4.69 17.76
C LYS A 49 7.03 -5.07 17.43
N ASP A 50 7.54 -4.60 16.30
CA ASP A 50 8.79 -5.10 15.73
C ASP A 50 9.42 -4.07 14.77
N ASP A 51 10.75 -4.12 14.69
CA ASP A 51 11.52 -3.32 13.73
C ASP A 51 11.62 -4.03 12.37
N TYR A 52 11.32 -3.28 11.30
CA TYR A 52 11.44 -3.75 9.91
C TYR A 52 12.33 -2.81 9.11
N ASP A 53 13.17 -3.38 8.25
CA ASP A 53 13.99 -2.62 7.30
C ASP A 53 13.20 -2.17 6.07
N LEU A 54 12.08 -2.84 5.79
CA LEU A 54 11.22 -2.56 4.64
C LEU A 54 9.78 -3.01 4.90
N VAL A 55 8.83 -2.18 4.47
CA VAL A 55 7.41 -2.52 4.38
C VAL A 55 6.99 -2.50 2.92
N ILE A 56 6.31 -3.55 2.47
CA ILE A 56 5.76 -3.68 1.12
C ILE A 56 4.25 -3.80 1.23
N ASN A 57 3.51 -2.94 0.55
CA ASN A 57 2.08 -3.16 0.32
C ASN A 57 1.92 -3.91 -1.01
N ALA A 58 1.37 -5.13 -0.97
CA ALA A 58 1.22 -6.00 -2.13
C ALA A 58 -0.22 -6.52 -2.24
N GLY A 59 -0.75 -6.57 -3.45
CA GLY A 59 -2.11 -7.01 -3.71
C GLY A 59 -2.48 -6.81 -5.17
N ILE A 60 -3.73 -7.13 -5.51
CA ILE A 60 -4.30 -6.85 -6.82
C ILE A 60 -4.89 -5.44 -6.87
N GLY A 61 -4.95 -4.87 -8.07
CA GLY A 61 -5.53 -3.55 -8.28
C GLY A 61 -6.19 -3.44 -9.64
N GLY A 62 -7.12 -2.50 -9.78
CA GLY A 62 -7.69 -2.12 -11.08
C GLY A 62 -6.66 -1.35 -11.91
N GLY A 63 -6.53 -1.74 -13.19
CA GLY A 63 -5.69 -1.06 -14.16
C GLY A 63 -6.47 -0.09 -15.04
N PHE A 64 -5.85 1.03 -15.43
CA PHE A 64 -6.35 1.86 -16.52
C PHE A 64 -5.93 1.23 -17.85
N LYS A 65 -6.89 0.97 -18.74
CA LYS A 65 -6.71 0.19 -19.98
C LYS A 65 -5.58 0.66 -20.89
N GLU A 66 -5.25 1.96 -20.89
CA GLU A 66 -4.19 2.54 -21.72
C GLU A 66 -2.81 2.55 -21.03
N ARG A 67 -2.71 2.05 -19.80
CA ARG A 67 -1.53 2.18 -18.94
C ARG A 67 -0.93 0.86 -18.49
N VAL A 68 -1.75 -0.18 -18.35
CA VAL A 68 -1.34 -1.48 -17.83
C VAL A 68 -2.28 -2.55 -18.39
N GLU A 69 -1.71 -3.65 -18.86
CA GLU A 69 -2.48 -4.80 -19.33
C GLU A 69 -2.94 -5.69 -18.17
N LEU A 70 -3.95 -6.53 -18.38
CA LEU A 70 -4.34 -7.52 -17.37
C LEU A 70 -3.17 -8.46 -17.05
N LEU A 71 -3.03 -8.81 -15.76
CA LEU A 71 -1.97 -9.67 -15.22
C LEU A 71 -0.55 -9.07 -15.26
N GLU A 72 -0.40 -7.80 -15.62
CA GLU A 72 0.87 -7.10 -15.52
C GLU A 72 1.14 -6.64 -14.07
N VAL A 73 2.41 -6.67 -13.66
CA VAL A 73 2.87 -6.20 -12.35
C VAL A 73 3.38 -4.77 -12.47
N VAL A 74 2.87 -3.90 -11.60
CA VAL A 74 3.32 -2.50 -11.50
C VAL A 74 3.87 -2.21 -10.12
N ILE A 75 4.80 -1.26 -10.05
CA ILE A 75 5.35 -0.72 -8.80
C ILE A 75 4.98 0.75 -8.75
N SER A 76 4.38 1.20 -7.65
CA SER A 76 3.96 2.58 -7.51
C SER A 76 5.16 3.53 -7.40
N SER A 77 5.11 4.65 -8.12
CA SER A 77 5.95 5.82 -7.85
C SER A 77 5.30 6.78 -6.85
N ASP A 78 3.97 6.78 -6.82
CA ASP A 78 3.12 7.66 -6.03
C ASP A 78 1.88 6.90 -5.58
N ILE A 79 1.38 7.24 -4.40
CA ILE A 79 0.10 6.80 -3.85
C ILE A 79 -0.75 8.05 -3.68
N VAL A 80 -1.97 8.04 -4.25
CA VAL A 80 -2.89 9.18 -4.24
C VAL A 80 -4.24 8.73 -3.70
N CYS A 81 -4.70 9.38 -2.63
CA CYS A 81 -6.07 9.25 -2.11
C CYS A 81 -6.96 10.27 -2.83
N GLY A 82 -7.45 9.89 -4.01
CA GLY A 82 -8.23 10.81 -4.88
C GLY A 82 -9.60 11.21 -4.31
N ASP A 83 -10.07 10.50 -3.29
CA ASP A 83 -11.33 10.74 -2.57
C ASP A 83 -11.14 11.50 -1.24
N LEU A 84 -9.90 11.79 -0.85
CA LEU A 84 -9.61 12.43 0.43
C LEU A 84 -9.66 13.96 0.30
N GLY A 85 -10.81 14.53 0.62
CA GLY A 85 -11.09 15.96 0.52
C GLY A 85 -12.54 16.29 0.78
N ALA A 86 -13.00 17.42 0.25
CA ALA A 86 -14.38 17.88 0.34
C ALA A 86 -14.93 18.23 -1.04
N GLU A 87 -16.11 17.71 -1.37
CA GLU A 87 -16.84 18.11 -2.58
C GLU A 87 -17.61 19.40 -2.30
N THR A 88 -17.53 20.35 -3.24
CA THR A 88 -18.31 21.59 -3.23
C THR A 88 -19.18 21.68 -4.48
N ALA A 89 -20.00 22.73 -4.57
CA ALA A 89 -20.85 22.94 -5.76
C ALA A 89 -20.04 23.12 -7.06
N ASP A 90 -18.83 23.67 -6.96
CA ASP A 90 -18.03 24.07 -8.13
C ASP A 90 -16.85 23.11 -8.39
N SER A 91 -16.27 22.52 -7.34
CA SER A 91 -15.09 21.66 -7.46
C SER A 91 -14.86 20.75 -6.25
N PHE A 92 -13.95 19.79 -6.40
CA PHE A 92 -13.36 19.05 -5.28
C PHE A 92 -12.20 19.84 -4.67
N ILE A 93 -12.16 19.95 -3.34
CA ILE A 93 -11.07 20.56 -2.57
C ILE A 93 -10.27 19.43 -1.90
N PRO A 94 -8.99 19.22 -2.25
CA PRO A 94 -8.18 18.16 -1.67
C PRO A 94 -7.82 18.44 -0.20
N VAL A 95 -7.49 17.39 0.55
CA VAL A 95 -7.24 17.46 2.01
C VAL A 95 -6.12 18.43 2.41
N GLU A 96 -5.12 18.60 1.55
CA GLU A 96 -4.03 19.56 1.77
C GLU A 96 -4.50 21.01 1.79
N GLU A 97 -5.46 21.39 0.93
CA GLU A 97 -6.03 22.74 0.90
C GLU A 97 -6.96 22.99 2.10
N LEU A 98 -7.53 21.93 2.66
CA LEU A 98 -8.32 21.97 3.90
C LEU A 98 -7.45 22.01 5.17
N GLY A 99 -6.13 21.81 5.06
CA GLY A 99 -5.20 21.84 6.18
C GLY A 99 -5.14 20.55 7.02
N PHE A 100 -5.62 19.41 6.51
CA PHE A 100 -5.62 18.13 7.25
C PHE A 100 -4.52 17.15 6.82
N GLY A 101 -3.54 17.57 6.02
CA GLY A 101 -2.36 16.75 5.69
C GLY A 101 -2.08 16.68 4.19
N SER A 102 -1.76 15.48 3.68
CA SER A 102 -1.46 15.25 2.27
C SER A 102 -2.29 14.10 1.71
N SER A 103 -2.94 14.31 0.57
CA SER A 103 -3.61 13.25 -0.20
C SER A 103 -2.63 12.42 -1.05
N ARG A 104 -1.37 12.87 -1.18
CA ARG A 104 -0.36 12.25 -2.02
C ARG A 104 0.90 11.89 -1.24
N ILE A 105 1.41 10.69 -1.47
CA ILE A 105 2.66 10.20 -0.90
C ILE A 105 3.52 9.64 -2.02
N GLN A 106 4.77 10.09 -2.10
CA GLN A 106 5.74 9.53 -3.04
C GLN A 106 6.29 8.21 -2.49
N SER A 107 6.28 7.16 -3.32
CA SER A 107 6.88 5.88 -2.96
C SER A 107 8.41 5.99 -2.88
N PRO A 108 9.07 5.30 -1.93
CA PRO A 108 10.53 5.25 -1.86
C PRO A 108 11.14 4.68 -3.15
N LYS A 109 12.28 5.23 -3.58
CA LYS A 109 13.04 4.66 -4.70
C LYS A 109 13.68 3.34 -4.25
N LEU A 110 13.14 2.22 -4.72
CA LEU A 110 13.64 0.88 -4.37
C LEU A 110 14.94 0.50 -5.10
N CYS A 111 15.23 1.12 -6.26
CA CYS A 111 16.48 0.95 -7.00
C CYS A 111 17.05 2.31 -7.44
N LYS A 112 18.37 2.47 -7.33
CA LYS A 112 19.10 3.43 -8.19
C LYS A 112 19.05 2.83 -9.60
N ARG A 113 18.27 3.42 -10.50
CA ARG A 113 18.48 3.19 -11.93
C ARG A 113 19.86 3.73 -12.30
#